data_AF-A0AAV3NL65-F1
#
_entry.id   AF-A0AAV3NL65-F1
#
_cell.length_a   1.000
_cell.length_b   1.000
_cell.length_c   1.000
_cell.angle_alpha   90.00
_cell.angle_beta   90.00
_cell.angle_gamma   90.00
#
_symmetry.space_group_name_H-M   'P 1'
#
loop_
_entity.id
_entity.type
_entity.pdbx_description
1 polymer ?
#
loop_
_entity_poly.entity_id
_entity_poly.type
_entity_poly.pdbx_seq_one_letter_code
_entity_poly.pdbx_strand_id
1 'polypeptide(L)' 'MTTGNRTPSWKERENNKRRERRRRAIGAKIFTGLRMYGNYKLPKHCDNNEVLKALCDEAGWTVELDGTTYRKVPFLVLQY' A
#
# COMPACT_ATOMS: atom_id res chain seq x y z
N MET A 1 8.33 0.78 -25.28
CA MET A 1 7.75 2.07 -25.73
C MET A 1 8.22 3.17 -24.79
N THR A 2 9.37 3.78 -25.07
CA THR A 2 9.94 4.88 -24.26
C THR A 2 9.54 6.20 -24.90
N THR A 3 8.55 6.89 -24.32
CA THR A 3 8.16 8.21 -24.82
C THR A 3 9.18 9.26 -24.38
N GLY A 4 10.12 9.55 -25.27
CA GLY A 4 10.80 10.82 -25.55
C GLY A 4 11.22 11.74 -24.38
N ASN A 5 12.50 12.16 -24.42
CA ASN A 5 13.14 13.20 -23.62
C ASN A 5 12.50 14.60 -23.79
N ARG A 6 11.20 14.75 -23.52
CA ARG A 6 10.54 16.07 -23.48
C ARG A 6 10.55 16.61 -22.05
N THR A 7 11.01 17.85 -21.90
CA THR A 7 10.88 18.56 -20.63
C THR A 7 9.40 18.86 -20.39
N PRO A 8 8.81 18.41 -19.27
CA PRO A 8 7.40 18.63 -19.02
C PRO A 8 7.13 20.12 -18.85
N SER A 9 6.07 20.59 -19.49
CA SER A 9 5.57 21.96 -19.37
C SER A 9 5.20 22.28 -17.93
N TRP A 10 5.21 23.56 -17.57
CA TRP A 10 4.80 24.03 -16.25
C TRP A 10 3.39 23.54 -15.88
N LYS A 11 2.45 23.56 -16.83
CA LYS A 11 1.08 23.05 -16.66
C LYS A 11 1.05 21.53 -16.43
N GLU A 12 1.90 20.77 -17.11
CA GLU A 12 2.01 19.31 -16.90
C GLU A 12 2.58 18.98 -15.51
N ARG A 13 3.60 19.72 -15.07
CA ARG A 13 4.18 19.58 -13.72
C ARG A 13 3.14 19.88 -12.65
N GLU A 14 2.37 20.96 -12.80
CA GLU A 14 1.32 21.31 -11.86
C GLU A 14 0.20 20.25 -11.81
N ASN A 15 -0.22 19.75 -12.98
CA ASN A 15 -1.17 18.65 -13.07
C ASN A 15 -0.65 17.38 -12.38
N ASN A 16 0.62 17.04 -12.55
CA ASN A 16 1.22 15.90 -11.87
C ASN A 16 1.27 16.09 -10.35
N LYS A 17 1.65 17.30 -9.87
CA LYS A 17 1.59 17.64 -8.44
C LYS A 17 0.19 17.49 -7.87
N ARG A 18 -0.84 17.98 -8.59
CA ARG A 18 -2.24 17.85 -8.16
C ARG A 18 -2.70 16.39 -8.15
N ARG A 19 -2.33 15.59 -9.15
CA ARG A 19 -2.61 14.15 -9.20
C ARG A 19 -1.95 13.42 -8.04
N GLU A 20 -0.68 13.72 -7.76
CA GLU A 20 0.07 13.16 -6.63
C GLU A 20 -0.60 13.50 -5.29
N ARG A 21 -0.96 14.77 -5.07
CA ARG A 21 -1.67 15.19 -3.85
C ARG A 21 -3.00 14.46 -3.70
N ARG A 22 -3.79 14.35 -4.78
CA ARG A 22 -5.06 13.62 -4.76
C ARG A 22 -4.84 12.14 -4.45
N ARG A 23 -3.83 11.50 -5.05
CA ARG A 23 -3.48 10.10 -4.79
C ARG A 23 -3.12 9.88 -3.32
N ARG A 24 -2.26 10.74 -2.76
CA ARG A 24 -1.85 10.70 -1.35
C ARG A 24 -3.02 10.94 -0.40
N ALA A 25 -3.88 11.90 -0.70
CA ALA A 25 -5.08 12.17 0.10
C ALA A 25 -6.03 10.97 0.13
N ILE A 26 -6.22 10.27 -0.99
CA ILE A 26 -7.03 9.05 -1.04
C ILE A 26 -6.37 7.93 -0.22
N GLY A 27 -5.06 7.70 -0.38
CA GLY A 27 -4.33 6.72 0.42
C GLY A 27 -4.45 6.98 1.92
N ALA A 28 -4.28 8.24 2.35
CA ALA A 28 -4.45 8.63 3.75
C ALA A 28 -5.86 8.33 4.28
N LYS A 29 -6.91 8.57 3.49
CA LYS A 29 -8.30 8.23 3.87
C LYS A 29 -8.49 6.73 4.04
N ILE A 30 -7.92 5.92 3.15
CA ILE A 30 -7.98 4.44 3.24
C ILE A 30 -7.28 3.95 4.51
N PHE A 31 -6.03 4.37 4.76
CA PHE A 31 -5.29 3.96 5.95
C PHE A 31 -5.96 4.43 7.24
N THR A 32 -6.57 5.62 7.25
CA THR A 32 -7.35 6.10 8.40
C THR A 32 -8.55 5.18 8.65
N GLY A 33 -9.32 4.82 7.62
CA GLY A 33 -10.45 3.90 7.76
C GLY A 33 -10.02 2.51 8.25
N LEU A 34 -8.95 1.95 7.67
CA LEU A 34 -8.40 0.66 8.11
C LEU A 34 -7.95 0.69 9.58
N ARG A 35 -7.36 1.79 10.03
CA ARG A 35 -6.95 1.94 11.43
C ARG A 35 -8.12 2.02 12.40
N MET A 36 -9.21 2.67 11.99
CA MET A 36 -10.41 2.83 12.83
C MET A 36 -11.26 1.56 12.88
N TYR A 37 -11.39 0.84 11.76
CA TYR A 37 -12.37 -0.25 11.61
C TYR A 37 -11.76 -1.63 11.40
N GLY A 38 -10.46 -1.74 11.08
CA GLY A 38 -9.82 -3.02 10.77
C GLY A 38 -9.50 -3.89 11.99
N ASN A 39 -9.74 -3.40 13.21
CA ASN A 39 -9.55 -4.12 14.47
C ASN A 39 -8.16 -4.81 14.61
N TYR A 40 -7.15 -4.26 13.95
CA TYR A 40 -5.79 -4.77 14.00
C TYR A 40 -5.19 -4.54 15.39
N LYS A 41 -4.44 -5.52 15.90
CA LYS A 41 -3.69 -5.41 17.18
C LYS A 41 -2.42 -4.57 17.00
N LEU A 42 -2.58 -3.32 16.57
CA LEU A 42 -1.49 -2.40 16.30
C LEU A 42 -1.21 -1.47 17.48
N PRO A 43 0.03 -1.02 17.68
CA PRO A 43 0.36 0.00 18.68
C PRO A 43 -0.41 1.30 18.46
N LYS A 44 -0.65 2.06 19.54
CA LYS A 44 -1.36 3.36 19.49
C LYS A 44 -0.74 4.31 18.43
N HIS A 45 0.58 4.28 18.28
CA HIS A 45 1.34 5.07 17.31
C HIS A 45 1.86 4.24 16.13
N CYS A 46 1.04 3.37 15.56
CA CYS A 46 1.41 2.65 14.33
C CYS A 46 1.57 3.54 13.10
N ASP A 47 2.47 3.16 12.20
CA ASP A 47 2.67 3.78 10.89
C ASP A 47 1.81 3.09 9.81
N ASN A 48 1.65 3.73 8.63
CA ASN A 48 0.86 3.16 7.52
C ASN A 48 1.41 1.81 7.02
N ASN A 49 2.73 1.62 7.08
CA ASN A 49 3.35 0.36 6.67
C ASN A 49 2.98 -0.79 7.62
N GLU A 50 2.77 -0.52 8.91
CA GLU A 50 2.34 -1.54 9.88
C GLU A 50 0.88 -1.94 9.65
N VAL A 51 0.01 -0.96 9.34
CA VAL A 51 -1.37 -1.22 8.91
C VAL A 51 -1.39 -2.08 7.64
N LEU A 52 -0.51 -1.77 6.67
CA LEU A 52 -0.42 -2.54 5.44
C LEU A 52 0.04 -3.98 5.68
N LYS A 53 1.04 -4.21 6.54
CA LYS A 53 1.48 -5.56 6.90
C LYS A 53 0.35 -6.36 7.56
N ALA A 54 -0.36 -5.75 8.52
CA ALA A 54 -1.48 -6.41 9.19
C ALA A 54 -2.60 -6.79 8.22
N LEU A 55 -2.92 -5.91 7.25
CA LEU A 55 -3.87 -6.21 6.18
C LEU A 55 -3.38 -7.35 5.27
N CYS A 56 -2.10 -7.37 4.91
CA CYS A 56 -1.52 -8.45 4.10
C CYS A 56 -1.58 -9.79 4.84
N ASP A 57 -1.27 -9.80 6.14
CA ASP A 57 -1.36 -10.99 6.98
C ASP A 57 -2.79 -11.54 7.06
N GLU A 58 -3.78 -10.66 7.23
CA GLU A 58 -5.21 -11.03 7.22
C GLU A 58 -5.64 -11.60 5.86
N ALA A 59 -5.14 -11.01 4.76
CA ALA A 59 -5.39 -11.49 3.40
C ALA A 59 -4.63 -12.78 3.04
N GLY A 60 -3.88 -13.38 3.97
CA GLY A 60 -3.14 -14.62 3.74
C GLY A 60 -1.83 -14.43 2.95
N TRP A 61 -1.24 -13.24 3.03
CA TRP A 61 0.09 -12.95 2.50
C TRP A 61 1.11 -12.84 3.64
N THR A 62 2.36 -13.17 3.38
CA THR A 62 3.49 -12.87 4.26
C THR A 62 4.27 -11.72 3.65
N VAL A 63 4.66 -10.75 4.48
CA VAL A 63 5.49 -9.60 4.08
C VAL A 63 6.77 -9.61 4.90
N GLU A 64 7.91 -9.74 4.24
CA GLU A 64 9.23 -9.71 4.87
C GLU A 64 9.72 -8.28 5.12
N LEU A 65 10.79 -8.14 5.90
CA LEU A 65 11.36 -6.84 6.28
C LEU A 65 11.98 -6.08 5.10
N ASP A 66 12.42 -6.80 4.07
CA ASP A 66 12.96 -6.26 2.82
C ASP A 66 11.84 -5.81 1.84
N GLY A 67 10.58 -6.09 2.17
CA GLY A 67 9.41 -5.80 1.34
C GLY A 67 9.01 -6.94 0.39
N THR A 68 9.68 -8.08 0.44
CA THR A 68 9.29 -9.27 -0.33
C THR A 68 7.95 -9.81 0.18
N THR A 69 7.02 -10.08 -0.73
CA THR A 69 5.67 -10.56 -0.40
C THR A 69 5.37 -11.88 -1.09
N TYR A 70 4.86 -12.87 -0.36
CA TYR A 70 4.43 -14.16 -0.93
C TYR A 70 3.12 -14.65 -0.29
N ARG A 71 2.40 -15.51 -1.01
CA ARG A 71 1.12 -16.04 -0.54
C ARG A 71 1.38 -17.17 0.46
N LYS A 72 0.73 -17.13 1.62
CA LYS A 72 0.71 -18.24 2.57
C LYS A 72 -0.06 -19.37 1.91
N VAL A 73 0.64 -20.45 1.57
CA VAL A 73 0.00 -21.66 1.04
C VAL A 73 -0.70 -22.32 2.22
N PRO A 74 -2.03 -22.54 2.17
CA PRO A 74 -2.71 -23.26 3.24
C PRO A 74 -2.12 -24.67 3.31
N PHE A 75 -1.80 -25.15 4.53
CA PHE A 75 -1.31 -26.50 4.75
C PHE A 75 -2.21 -27.58 4.11
N LEU A 76 -3.52 -27.29 3.99
CA LEU A 76 -4.51 -28.15 3.34
C LEU A 76 -4.27 -28.37 1.83
N VAL A 77 -3.52 -27.51 1.16
CA VAL A 77 -3.21 -27.62 -0.28
C VAL A 77 -1.95 -28.46 -0.52
N LEU A 78 -1.13 -28.70 0.51
CA LEU A 78 0.14 -29.43 0.40
C LEU A 78 0.01 -30.94 0.74
N GLN A 79 -1.21 -31.43 0.99
CA GLN A 79 -1.48 -32.84 1.32
C GLN A 79 -2.10 -33.66 0.16
N TYR A 80 -2.03 -33.16 -1.08
CA TYR A 80 -2.52 -33.87 -2.28
C TYR A 80 -1.39 -34.15 -3.26
#